data_AF-A0A6N8W1K5-F1
#
_entry.id   AF-A0A6N8W1K5-F1
#
_cell.length_a   1.000
_cell.length_b   1.000
_cell.length_c   1.000
_cell.angle_alpha   90.00
_cell.angle_beta   90.00
_cell.angle_gamma   90.00
#
_symmetry.space_group_name_H-M   'P 1'
#
loop_
_entity.id
_entity.type
_entity.pdbx_description
1 polymer ?
#
loop_
_entity_poly.entity_id
_entity_poly.type
_entity_poly.pdbx_seq_one_letter_code
_entity_poly.pdbx_strand_id
1 'polypeptide(L)'
;YDACVAHGFEQTNDQNDPESTGISPLAMNRDGPQEMTRWSANLGFLSQARNRLNLTVRGHCLVDRVLFEGNRAVGLVVECDGELQEVRGQQIILSAGAIMSPAILLRSGVGPSGELAQLGIPSVADLPGVGKHLMDHPMTPMLFWPTRGTVDPDRPLAQTLLRYTSETGEFNDMQVYLLGHILIGPEARFGAWVGEDEQAPESDWVWGIAPGVQLPNSFGSVTLQSADYAQHPNIDLKFDEHEGDRVRLREGARLAWNLAHSDEMSSFHQGAIDIDQETVDDDEKLDEWIHATATSMAHPTCTCPMGSDPSEGAVVDSEGRVHGVENLRVVDGSIMPTVVRANTNFTCMMMGERVAEWMAAEL
;
A
#
# COMPACT_ATOMS: atom_id res chain seq x y z
N TYR A 1 -23.61 3.65 5.75
CA TYR A 1 -23.63 4.01 7.18
C TYR A 1 -24.76 3.28 7.87
N ASP A 2 -26.01 3.59 7.54
CA ASP A 2 -27.19 2.98 8.19
C ASP A 2 -27.20 1.45 8.13
N ALA A 3 -26.82 0.86 6.98
CA ALA A 3 -26.66 -0.58 6.85
C ALA A 3 -25.73 -1.20 7.91
N CYS A 4 -24.59 -0.56 8.20
CA CYS A 4 -23.65 -1.05 9.21
C CYS A 4 -24.24 -0.94 10.62
N VAL A 5 -24.95 0.15 10.93
CA VAL A 5 -25.62 0.32 12.22
C VAL A 5 -26.73 -0.72 12.40
N ALA A 6 -27.51 -0.99 11.35
CA ALA A 6 -28.54 -2.03 11.35
C ALA A 6 -27.96 -3.45 11.56
N HIS A 7 -26.72 -3.68 11.08
CA HIS A 7 -25.96 -4.92 11.31
C HIS A 7 -25.24 -4.96 12.68
N GLY A 8 -25.48 -3.97 13.55
CA GLY A 8 -24.98 -3.97 14.93
C GLY A 8 -23.58 -3.42 15.11
N PHE A 9 -22.97 -2.82 14.08
CA PHE A 9 -21.68 -2.13 14.25
C PHE A 9 -21.86 -0.83 15.01
N GLU A 10 -20.98 -0.60 15.98
CA GLU A 10 -20.94 0.66 16.73
C GLU A 10 -20.60 1.85 15.82
N GLN A 11 -20.98 3.04 16.25
CA GLN A 11 -20.61 4.28 15.57
C GLN A 11 -19.36 4.85 16.24
N THR A 12 -18.38 5.26 15.44
CA THR A 12 -17.24 6.06 15.90
C THR A 12 -17.20 7.41 15.21
N ASN A 13 -16.63 8.40 15.89
CA ASN A 13 -16.46 9.76 15.37
C ASN A 13 -15.06 10.00 14.80
N ASP A 14 -14.09 9.16 15.14
CA ASP A 14 -12.72 9.26 14.66
C ASP A 14 -12.15 7.87 14.37
N GLN A 15 -11.87 7.59 13.10
CA GLN A 15 -11.26 6.32 12.67
C GLN A 15 -9.74 6.30 12.89
N ASN A 16 -9.12 7.44 13.17
CA ASN A 16 -7.68 7.53 13.41
C ASN A 16 -7.33 7.33 14.89
N ASP A 17 -8.32 7.33 15.78
CA ASP A 17 -8.11 6.90 17.15
C ASP A 17 -7.68 5.42 17.14
N PRO A 18 -6.50 5.07 17.69
CA PRO A 18 -5.99 3.70 17.71
C PRO A 18 -6.94 2.69 18.35
N GLU A 19 -7.83 3.13 19.25
CA GLU A 19 -8.79 2.29 19.98
C GLU A 19 -10.20 2.28 19.35
N SER A 20 -10.43 3.07 18.29
CA SER A 20 -11.75 3.15 17.63
C SER A 20 -12.11 1.88 16.87
N THR A 21 -13.38 1.48 16.92
CA THR A 21 -13.96 0.43 16.07
C THR A 21 -15.34 0.87 15.58
N GLY A 22 -15.88 0.19 14.57
CA GLY A 22 -17.20 0.48 14.01
C GLY A 22 -17.19 1.41 12.79
N ILE A 23 -18.36 1.93 12.45
CA ILE A 23 -18.62 2.74 11.26
C ILE A 23 -18.44 4.24 11.55
N SER A 24 -17.81 4.96 10.63
CA SER A 24 -17.59 6.41 10.74
C SER A 24 -17.48 7.06 9.36
N PRO A 25 -17.70 8.38 9.27
CA PRO A 25 -17.11 9.19 8.20
C PRO A 25 -15.60 8.96 8.08
N LEU A 26 -15.11 8.94 6.84
CA LEU A 26 -13.68 8.79 6.54
C LEU A 26 -12.99 10.16 6.51
N ALA A 27 -12.00 10.34 7.38
CA ALA A 27 -11.12 11.50 7.31
C ALA A 27 -10.25 11.42 6.05
N MET A 28 -10.05 12.56 5.38
CA MET A 28 -9.26 12.65 4.16
C MET A 28 -8.17 13.71 4.31
N ASN A 29 -7.01 13.48 3.69
CA ASN A 29 -5.94 14.47 3.60
C ASN A 29 -6.30 15.57 2.58
N ARG A 30 -7.19 16.48 2.97
CA ARG A 30 -7.65 17.60 2.13
C ARG A 30 -7.72 18.89 2.93
N ASP A 31 -7.52 20.02 2.24
CA ASP A 31 -7.67 21.35 2.82
C ASP A 31 -9.08 21.89 2.62
N GLY A 32 -9.75 22.12 3.76
CA GLY A 32 -11.04 22.80 3.88
C GLY A 32 -12.24 22.08 3.25
N PRO A 33 -13.47 22.43 3.67
CA PRO A 33 -14.71 21.90 3.08
C PRO A 33 -15.04 22.51 1.70
N GLN A 34 -14.27 23.50 1.23
CA GLN A 34 -14.60 24.33 0.06
C GLN A 34 -13.70 24.04 -1.14
N GLU A 35 -12.39 23.98 -0.93
CA GLU A 35 -11.39 23.79 -1.99
C GLU A 35 -11.20 22.31 -2.35
N MET A 36 -11.47 21.39 -1.40
CA MET A 36 -11.33 19.93 -1.55
C MET A 36 -9.96 19.50 -2.11
N THR A 37 -8.94 20.34 -1.93
CA THR A 37 -7.60 20.15 -2.47
C THR A 37 -6.84 19.12 -1.65
N ARG A 38 -6.24 18.14 -2.31
CA ARG A 38 -5.42 17.10 -1.65
C ARG A 38 -4.22 17.74 -0.93
N TRP A 39 -4.07 17.46 0.36
CA TRP A 39 -2.89 17.81 1.14
C TRP A 39 -1.81 16.72 1.02
N SER A 40 -0.77 17.00 0.23
CA SER A 40 0.35 16.08 -0.01
C SER A 40 1.56 16.42 0.86
N ALA A 41 2.49 15.46 1.03
CA ALA A 41 3.78 15.72 1.66
C ALA A 41 4.57 16.86 0.95
N ASN A 42 4.40 17.02 -0.36
CA ASN A 42 4.99 18.14 -1.09
C ASN A 42 4.40 19.49 -0.62
N LEU A 43 3.09 19.60 -0.37
CA LEU A 43 2.50 20.85 0.13
C LEU A 43 2.86 21.11 1.58
N GLY A 44 2.81 20.07 2.42
CA GLY A 44 3.06 20.17 3.86
C GLY A 44 4.54 20.41 4.22
N PHE A 45 5.48 19.78 3.50
CA PHE A 45 6.90 19.83 3.84
C PHE A 45 7.72 20.57 2.80
N LEU A 46 7.71 20.07 1.56
CA LEU A 46 8.67 20.49 0.55
C LEU A 46 8.44 21.94 0.13
N SER A 47 7.20 22.29 -0.22
CA SER A 47 6.83 23.62 -0.69
C SER A 47 7.10 24.71 0.35
N GLN A 48 6.93 24.39 1.64
CA GLN A 48 7.25 25.28 2.75
C GLN A 48 8.76 25.55 2.88
N ALA A 49 9.60 24.62 2.44
CA ALA A 49 11.05 24.69 2.56
C ALA A 49 11.77 25.07 1.24
N ARG A 50 11.06 25.16 0.11
CA ARG A 50 11.65 25.36 -1.24
C ARG A 50 12.50 26.62 -1.38
N ASN A 51 12.29 27.63 -0.56
CA ASN A 51 13.06 28.88 -0.57
C ASN A 51 14.39 28.79 0.19
N ARG A 52 14.66 27.69 0.90
CA ARG A 52 15.90 27.51 1.66
C ARG A 52 17.06 27.26 0.70
N LEU A 53 18.10 28.10 0.79
CA LEU A 53 19.28 28.03 -0.10
C LEU A 53 20.07 26.72 0.02
N ASN A 54 19.91 25.98 1.10
CA ASN A 54 20.55 24.69 1.35
C ASN A 54 19.70 23.48 0.93
N LEU A 55 18.57 23.69 0.24
CA LEU A 55 17.72 22.61 -0.29
C LEU A 55 17.73 22.65 -1.82
N THR A 56 18.09 21.54 -2.44
CA THR A 56 17.98 21.34 -3.89
C THR A 56 17.04 20.17 -4.17
N VAL A 57 16.04 20.40 -5.02
CA VAL A 57 15.11 19.37 -5.49
C VAL A 57 15.34 19.18 -6.98
N ARG A 58 15.66 17.96 -7.39
CA ARG A 58 15.80 17.59 -8.81
C ARG A 58 14.66 16.64 -9.18
N GLY A 59 13.73 17.12 -10.00
CA GLY A 59 12.70 16.26 -10.62
C GLY A 59 13.27 15.54 -11.83
N HIS A 60 12.56 14.53 -12.33
CA HIS A 60 12.96 13.74 -13.51
C HIS A 60 14.38 13.15 -13.38
N CYS A 61 14.72 12.73 -12.16
CA CYS A 61 15.97 12.07 -11.84
C CYS A 61 15.67 10.71 -11.19
N LEU A 62 16.00 9.62 -11.86
CA LEU A 62 15.80 8.27 -11.37
C LEU A 62 17.09 7.75 -10.72
N VAL A 63 16.99 7.29 -9.47
CA VAL A 63 18.13 6.65 -8.79
C VAL A 63 18.32 5.24 -9.32
N ASP A 64 19.49 4.96 -9.89
CA ASP A 64 19.90 3.61 -10.26
C ASP A 64 20.34 2.85 -9.00
N ARG A 65 21.46 3.28 -8.39
CA ARG A 65 22.11 2.57 -7.29
C ARG A 65 22.90 3.51 -6.37
N VAL A 66 23.25 3.01 -5.19
CA VAL A 66 24.16 3.62 -4.24
C VAL A 66 25.61 3.32 -4.64
N LEU A 67 26.48 4.31 -4.50
CA LEU A 67 27.93 4.18 -4.68
C LEU A 67 28.59 3.88 -3.33
N PHE A 68 29.51 2.92 -3.34
CA PHE A 68 30.25 2.49 -2.14
C PHE A 68 31.76 2.61 -2.31
N GLU A 69 32.44 3.01 -1.22
CA GLU A 69 33.88 2.85 -1.02
C GLU A 69 34.08 1.89 0.16
N GLY A 70 34.46 0.64 -0.13
CA GLY A 70 34.36 -0.43 0.87
C GLY A 70 32.88 -0.71 1.21
N ASN A 71 32.53 -0.62 2.49
CA ASN A 71 31.14 -0.74 2.96
C ASN A 71 30.49 0.62 3.28
N ARG A 72 31.12 1.74 2.92
CA ARG A 72 30.60 3.08 3.18
C ARG A 72 29.90 3.66 1.96
N ALA A 73 28.63 4.05 2.12
CA ALA A 73 27.90 4.77 1.08
C ALA A 73 28.45 6.20 0.91
N VAL A 74 28.80 6.56 -0.32
CA VAL A 74 29.46 7.84 -0.66
C VAL A 74 28.68 8.69 -1.68
N GLY A 75 27.61 8.13 -2.26
CA GLY A 75 26.82 8.81 -3.27
C GLY A 75 25.80 7.91 -3.94
N LEU A 76 25.25 8.40 -5.03
CA LEU A 76 24.28 7.72 -5.89
C LEU A 76 24.72 7.83 -7.34
N VAL A 77 24.40 6.82 -8.14
CA VAL A 77 24.28 6.95 -9.60
C VAL A 77 22.83 7.29 -9.90
N VAL A 78 22.60 8.39 -10.61
CA VAL A 78 21.27 8.84 -10.99
C VAL A 78 21.21 9.10 -12.48
N GLU A 79 20.12 8.70 -13.12
CA GLU A 79 19.77 9.10 -14.48
C GLU A 79 18.99 10.41 -14.37
N CYS A 80 19.43 11.46 -15.05
CA CYS A 80 18.63 12.66 -15.26
C CYS A 80 18.80 13.12 -16.71
N ASP A 81 17.70 13.52 -17.35
CA ASP A 81 17.68 14.05 -18.72
C ASP A 81 18.36 13.13 -19.77
N GLY A 82 18.30 11.81 -19.56
CA GLY A 82 18.87 10.77 -20.41
C GLY A 82 20.32 10.43 -20.11
N GLU A 83 20.95 11.03 -19.10
CA GLU A 83 22.36 10.85 -18.77
C GLU A 83 22.57 10.33 -17.34
N LEU A 84 23.45 9.33 -17.20
CA LEU A 84 23.89 8.85 -15.90
C LEU A 84 24.95 9.78 -15.31
N GLN A 85 24.73 10.23 -14.09
CA GLN A 85 25.66 11.07 -13.33
C GLN A 85 25.85 10.53 -11.91
N GLU A 86 27.04 10.80 -11.34
CA GLU A 86 27.29 10.55 -9.92
C GLU A 86 26.94 11.78 -9.09
N VAL A 87 26.20 11.56 -8.00
CA VAL A 87 25.93 12.58 -6.98
C VAL A 87 26.52 12.11 -5.65
N ARG A 88 27.50 12.84 -5.13
CA ARG A 88 28.16 12.51 -3.86
C ARG A 88 27.43 13.16 -2.68
N GLY A 89 27.40 12.49 -1.54
CA GLY A 89 26.70 12.95 -0.34
C GLY A 89 27.41 12.52 0.94
N GLN A 90 27.33 13.36 1.98
CA GLN A 90 27.88 13.04 3.30
C GLN A 90 27.03 12.05 4.07
N GLN A 91 25.73 11.97 3.78
CA GLN A 91 24.77 10.99 4.29
C GLN A 91 23.83 10.62 3.14
N ILE A 92 23.53 9.33 2.98
CA ILE A 92 22.63 8.82 1.94
C ILE A 92 21.38 8.25 2.60
N ILE A 93 20.20 8.67 2.13
CA ILE A 93 18.90 8.25 2.64
C ILE A 93 18.07 7.80 1.44
N LEU A 94 17.59 6.56 1.46
CA LEU A 94 16.62 6.06 0.50
C LEU A 94 15.21 6.22 1.06
N SER A 95 14.37 6.92 0.30
CA SER A 95 12.94 7.09 0.58
C SER A 95 12.13 6.85 -0.70
N ALA A 96 12.49 5.80 -1.44
CA ALA A 96 11.91 5.46 -2.73
C ALA A 96 10.65 4.58 -2.61
N GLY A 97 10.21 4.28 -1.39
CA GLY A 97 9.03 3.49 -1.08
C GLY A 97 9.30 1.98 -1.08
N ALA A 98 8.30 1.22 -0.65
CA ALA A 98 8.42 -0.22 -0.42
C ALA A 98 8.78 -1.05 -1.66
N ILE A 99 8.61 -0.52 -2.86
CA ILE A 99 8.99 -1.24 -4.08
C ILE A 99 10.40 -0.86 -4.54
N MET A 100 10.71 0.45 -4.55
CA MET A 100 11.95 0.91 -5.19
C MET A 100 13.13 1.00 -4.22
N SER A 101 12.93 1.22 -2.93
CA SER A 101 14.03 1.17 -1.95
C SER A 101 14.73 -0.19 -1.90
N PRO A 102 14.04 -1.34 -1.78
CA PRO A 102 14.73 -2.64 -1.88
C PRO A 102 15.36 -2.86 -3.25
N ALA A 103 14.72 -2.44 -4.35
CA ALA A 103 15.29 -2.60 -5.71
C ALA A 103 16.60 -1.82 -5.88
N ILE A 104 16.68 -0.59 -5.34
CA ILE A 104 17.91 0.21 -5.31
C ILE A 104 18.97 -0.51 -4.46
N LEU A 105 18.63 -0.98 -3.25
CA LEU A 105 19.59 -1.73 -2.41
C LEU A 105 20.14 -2.96 -3.14
N LEU A 106 19.27 -3.77 -3.74
CA LEU A 106 19.65 -4.96 -4.51
C LEU A 106 20.62 -4.60 -5.65
N ARG A 107 20.30 -3.59 -6.47
CA ARG A 107 21.19 -3.12 -7.55
C ARG A 107 22.51 -2.54 -7.05
N SER A 108 22.53 -2.09 -5.80
CA SER A 108 23.72 -1.53 -5.14
C SER A 108 24.61 -2.58 -4.49
N GLY A 109 24.27 -3.87 -4.58
CA GLY A 109 25.03 -4.94 -3.94
C GLY A 109 24.63 -5.22 -2.49
N VAL A 110 23.51 -4.68 -2.01
CA VAL A 110 23.01 -4.88 -0.65
C VAL A 110 21.77 -5.76 -0.69
N GLY A 111 21.89 -7.03 -0.29
CA GLY A 111 20.82 -8.01 -0.40
C GLY A 111 21.30 -9.45 -0.35
N PRO A 112 20.48 -10.44 -0.75
CA PRO A 112 20.86 -11.85 -0.76
C PRO A 112 21.99 -12.12 -1.78
N SER A 113 23.22 -12.26 -1.31
CA SER A 113 24.44 -12.31 -2.14
C SER A 113 24.40 -13.37 -3.24
N GLY A 114 23.80 -14.53 -2.97
CA GLY A 114 23.61 -15.61 -3.95
C GLY A 114 22.68 -15.24 -5.11
N GLU A 115 21.65 -14.43 -4.86
CA GLU A 115 20.75 -13.92 -5.91
C GLU A 115 21.41 -12.78 -6.69
N LEU A 116 22.13 -11.89 -6.00
CA LEU A 116 22.86 -10.79 -6.63
C LEU A 116 23.93 -11.31 -7.60
N ALA A 117 24.65 -12.36 -7.21
CA ALA A 117 25.67 -12.99 -8.05
C ALA A 117 25.11 -13.55 -9.36
N GLN A 118 23.87 -14.06 -9.36
CA GLN A 118 23.20 -14.57 -10.57
C GLN A 118 22.91 -13.46 -11.58
N LEU A 119 22.76 -12.22 -11.11
CA LEU A 119 22.55 -11.03 -11.93
C LEU A 119 23.86 -10.30 -12.25
N GLY A 120 25.01 -10.83 -11.83
CA GLY A 120 26.32 -10.20 -12.01
C GLY A 120 26.55 -8.96 -11.15
N ILE A 121 25.78 -8.79 -10.07
CA ILE A 121 25.88 -7.65 -9.15
C ILE A 121 26.89 -8.01 -8.04
N PRO A 122 27.98 -7.24 -7.87
CA PRO A 122 28.94 -7.46 -6.78
C PRO A 122 28.28 -7.22 -5.41
N SER A 123 28.49 -8.14 -4.46
CA SER A 123 27.98 -8.02 -3.10
C SER A 123 28.80 -7.01 -2.28
N VAL A 124 28.10 -6.07 -1.64
CA VAL A 124 28.60 -5.11 -0.64
C VAL A 124 28.26 -5.59 0.76
N ALA A 125 27.01 -6.02 0.97
CA ALA A 125 26.53 -6.58 2.24
C ALA A 125 25.49 -7.66 1.98
N ASP A 126 25.66 -8.82 2.62
CA ASP A 126 24.72 -9.95 2.52
C ASP A 126 23.57 -9.74 3.51
N LEU A 127 22.46 -9.22 3.01
CA LEU A 127 21.24 -8.98 3.77
C LEU A 127 20.08 -9.76 3.14
N PRO A 128 19.83 -11.00 3.58
CA PRO A 128 18.85 -11.87 2.93
C PRO A 128 17.40 -11.34 3.04
N GLY A 129 17.11 -10.42 3.98
CA GLY A 129 15.79 -9.83 4.15
C GLY A 129 15.39 -8.78 3.09
N VAL A 130 16.34 -8.23 2.33
CA VAL A 130 16.05 -7.16 1.35
C VAL A 130 15.08 -7.68 0.27
N GLY A 131 13.88 -7.09 0.24
CA GLY A 131 12.82 -7.42 -0.70
C GLY A 131 12.03 -8.68 -0.36
N LYS A 132 12.24 -9.36 0.79
CA LYS A 132 11.65 -10.69 1.06
C LYS A 132 10.39 -10.72 1.91
N HIS A 133 9.91 -9.56 2.35
CA HIS A 133 8.77 -9.48 3.26
C HIS A 133 7.77 -8.41 2.82
N LEU A 134 7.41 -8.39 1.53
CA LEU A 134 6.45 -7.42 1.00
C LEU A 134 5.08 -7.67 1.63
N MET A 135 4.57 -6.71 2.40
CA MET A 135 3.21 -6.75 2.93
C MET A 135 2.39 -5.61 2.34
N ASP A 136 1.10 -5.86 2.12
CA ASP A 136 0.09 -4.90 1.70
C ASP A 136 -1.26 -5.39 2.23
N HIS A 137 -2.27 -4.54 2.28
CA HIS A 137 -3.62 -4.96 2.65
C HIS A 137 -4.32 -5.56 1.42
N PRO A 138 -4.65 -6.86 1.41
CA PRO A 138 -5.52 -7.41 0.38
C PRO A 138 -6.95 -6.94 0.62
N MET A 139 -7.63 -6.54 -0.46
CA MET A 139 -9.06 -6.30 -0.47
C MET A 139 -9.76 -7.10 -1.57
N THR A 140 -11.03 -7.39 -1.39
CA THR A 140 -11.88 -8.13 -2.33
C THR A 140 -13.10 -7.28 -2.71
N PRO A 141 -12.96 -6.36 -3.66
CA PRO A 141 -13.99 -5.38 -4.00
C PRO A 141 -15.17 -6.05 -4.69
N MET A 142 -16.33 -6.02 -4.05
CA MET A 142 -17.58 -6.47 -4.64
C MET A 142 -18.24 -5.30 -5.37
N LEU A 143 -18.47 -5.44 -6.68
CA LEU A 143 -18.98 -4.39 -7.54
C LEU A 143 -20.45 -4.59 -7.88
N PHE A 144 -21.17 -3.48 -8.02
CA PHE A 144 -22.62 -3.46 -8.23
C PHE A 144 -23.01 -2.49 -9.33
N TRP A 145 -23.95 -2.94 -10.18
CA TRP A 145 -24.62 -2.07 -11.13
C TRP A 145 -25.54 -1.10 -10.38
N PRO A 146 -25.38 0.22 -10.51
CA PRO A 146 -26.16 1.17 -9.73
C PRO A 146 -27.60 1.22 -10.21
N THR A 147 -28.53 1.48 -9.29
CA THR A 147 -29.85 2.01 -9.67
C THR A 147 -29.68 3.36 -10.36
N ARG A 148 -30.40 3.60 -11.45
CA ARG A 148 -30.23 4.84 -12.23
C ARG A 148 -30.39 6.09 -11.36
N GLY A 149 -29.39 6.97 -11.38
CA GLY A 149 -29.39 8.25 -10.67
C GLY A 149 -28.92 8.22 -9.22
N THR A 150 -28.42 7.09 -8.72
CA THR A 150 -27.87 7.00 -7.35
C THR A 150 -26.38 7.32 -7.26
N VAL A 151 -25.67 7.32 -8.38
CA VAL A 151 -24.25 7.65 -8.47
C VAL A 151 -24.07 9.15 -8.69
N ASP A 152 -23.20 9.76 -7.88
CA ASP A 152 -22.80 11.17 -7.97
C ASP A 152 -21.26 11.23 -8.08
N PRO A 153 -20.70 11.37 -9.30
CA PRO A 153 -19.25 11.39 -9.52
C PRO A 153 -18.57 12.67 -9.03
N ASP A 154 -19.33 13.72 -8.66
CA ASP A 154 -18.77 14.94 -8.09
C ASP A 154 -18.51 14.80 -6.57
N ARG A 155 -18.93 13.69 -5.96
CA ARG A 155 -18.68 13.39 -4.54
C ARG A 155 -17.33 12.72 -4.33
N PRO A 156 -16.82 12.67 -3.09
CA PRO A 156 -15.65 11.84 -2.79
C PRO A 156 -15.93 10.35 -3.03
N LEU A 157 -14.95 9.64 -3.62
CA LEU A 157 -15.03 8.21 -3.90
C LEU A 157 -15.37 7.38 -2.66
N ALA A 158 -14.67 7.63 -1.56
CA ALA A 158 -14.90 6.98 -0.26
C ALA A 158 -15.29 8.04 0.77
N GLN A 159 -16.39 7.79 1.48
CA GLN A 159 -16.95 8.72 2.47
C GLN A 159 -17.14 8.08 3.84
N THR A 160 -17.25 6.75 3.90
CA THR A 160 -17.37 6.00 5.15
C THR A 160 -16.39 4.85 5.17
N LEU A 161 -15.94 4.50 6.37
CA LEU A 161 -15.08 3.36 6.65
C LEU A 161 -15.67 2.60 7.83
N LEU A 162 -15.80 1.29 7.67
CA LEU A 162 -16.05 0.38 8.79
C LEU A 162 -14.70 -0.24 9.20
N ARG A 163 -14.39 -0.20 10.50
CA ARG A 163 -13.34 -1.02 11.12
C ARG A 163 -14.02 -2.04 12.01
N TYR A 164 -13.55 -3.28 11.97
CA TYR A 164 -14.04 -4.31 12.87
C TYR A 164 -12.98 -5.40 13.07
N THR A 165 -13.18 -6.23 14.09
CA THR A 165 -12.35 -7.40 14.37
C THR A 165 -13.03 -8.61 13.74
N SER A 166 -12.31 -9.35 12.93
CA SER A 166 -12.80 -10.60 12.35
C SER A 166 -12.99 -11.67 13.44
N GLU A 167 -13.75 -12.74 13.17
CA GLU A 167 -14.02 -13.79 14.16
C GLU A 167 -12.74 -14.50 14.64
N THR A 168 -11.79 -14.70 13.74
CA THR A 168 -10.51 -15.36 13.98
C THR A 168 -9.35 -14.38 14.17
N GLY A 169 -9.66 -13.09 14.17
CA GLY A 169 -8.71 -12.01 13.97
C GLY A 169 -8.15 -11.42 15.24
N GLU A 170 -7.23 -10.48 15.05
CA GLU A 170 -6.83 -9.54 16.10
C GLU A 170 -7.64 -8.25 16.01
N PHE A 171 -7.62 -7.46 17.08
CA PHE A 171 -8.34 -6.19 17.14
C PHE A 171 -8.20 -5.34 15.85
N ASN A 172 -9.34 -5.00 15.23
CA ASN A 172 -9.41 -4.18 14.01
C ASN A 172 -8.52 -4.66 12.86
N ASP A 173 -8.43 -5.96 12.66
CA ASP A 173 -7.75 -6.55 11.52
C ASP A 173 -8.56 -6.50 10.22
N MET A 174 -9.76 -5.93 10.22
CA MET A 174 -10.58 -5.74 9.03
C MET A 174 -10.99 -4.27 8.83
N GLN A 175 -11.02 -3.86 7.55
CA GLN A 175 -11.64 -2.61 7.11
C GLN A 175 -12.60 -2.89 5.94
N VAL A 176 -13.67 -2.11 5.85
CA VAL A 176 -14.58 -2.14 4.71
C VAL A 176 -14.77 -0.71 4.18
N TYR A 177 -14.39 -0.51 2.92
CA TYR A 177 -14.62 0.74 2.20
C TYR A 177 -15.91 0.65 1.38
N LEU A 178 -16.67 1.74 1.36
CA LEU A 178 -17.68 1.97 0.34
C LEU A 178 -17.07 2.88 -0.75
N LEU A 179 -17.04 2.40 -1.98
CA LEU A 179 -16.55 3.10 -3.16
C LEU A 179 -17.75 3.53 -4.00
N GLY A 180 -18.15 4.80 -3.90
CA GLY A 180 -19.45 5.28 -4.40
C GLY A 180 -19.56 5.47 -5.92
N HIS A 181 -18.43 5.51 -6.63
CA HIS A 181 -18.41 5.67 -8.09
C HIS A 181 -17.06 5.21 -8.66
N ILE A 182 -17.06 4.06 -9.31
CA ILE A 182 -15.91 3.52 -10.03
C ILE A 182 -16.27 3.58 -11.51
N LEU A 183 -15.47 4.31 -12.28
CA LEU A 183 -15.58 4.27 -13.73
C LEU A 183 -15.10 2.88 -14.18
N ILE A 184 -15.84 2.24 -15.07
CA ILE A 184 -15.47 0.99 -15.73
C ILE A 184 -15.33 1.22 -17.23
N GLY A 185 -14.57 0.35 -17.91
CA GLY A 185 -14.31 0.45 -19.35
C GLY A 185 -12.86 0.82 -19.71
N PRO A 186 -12.55 0.94 -21.02
CA PRO A 186 -11.17 0.99 -21.52
C PRO A 186 -10.34 2.18 -21.03
N GLU A 187 -10.99 3.28 -20.65
CA GLU A 187 -10.33 4.50 -20.17
C GLU A 187 -10.34 4.61 -18.63
N ALA A 188 -10.92 3.64 -17.92
CA ALA A 188 -11.04 3.68 -16.48
C ALA A 188 -9.73 3.36 -15.75
N ARG A 189 -9.42 4.15 -14.71
CA ARG A 189 -8.29 3.89 -13.79
C ARG A 189 -8.38 2.55 -13.04
N PHE A 190 -9.59 2.00 -12.90
CA PHE A 190 -9.88 0.68 -12.31
C PHE A 190 -10.50 -0.28 -13.34
N GLY A 191 -10.43 0.04 -14.64
CA GLY A 191 -11.07 -0.72 -15.73
C GLY A 191 -10.59 -2.17 -15.87
N ALA A 192 -9.46 -2.52 -15.25
CA ALA A 192 -8.97 -3.89 -15.19
C ALA A 192 -9.81 -4.84 -14.32
N TRP A 193 -10.76 -4.32 -13.53
CA TRP A 193 -11.54 -5.12 -12.57
C TRP A 193 -12.85 -5.63 -13.16
N VAL A 194 -13.31 -5.06 -14.27
CA VAL A 194 -14.53 -5.47 -14.95
C VAL A 194 -14.14 -5.72 -16.39
N GLY A 195 -14.17 -6.99 -16.81
CA GLY A 195 -13.94 -7.35 -18.21
C GLY A 195 -14.91 -6.63 -19.15
N GLU A 196 -14.68 -6.74 -20.46
CA GLU A 196 -15.63 -6.22 -21.46
C GLU A 196 -16.98 -6.95 -21.31
N ASP A 197 -17.96 -6.32 -20.68
CA ASP A 197 -19.33 -6.84 -20.58
C ASP A 197 -20.26 -6.12 -21.56
N GLU A 198 -20.72 -6.83 -22.58
CA GLU A 198 -21.69 -6.35 -23.58
C GLU A 198 -23.08 -6.07 -22.98
N GLN A 199 -23.35 -6.48 -21.74
CA GLN A 199 -24.60 -6.26 -21.01
C GLN A 199 -24.54 -5.05 -20.06
N ALA A 200 -23.42 -4.32 -20.04
CA ALA A 200 -23.26 -3.11 -19.25
C ALA A 200 -24.42 -2.12 -19.53
N PRO A 201 -25.10 -1.58 -18.49
CA PRO A 201 -26.08 -0.51 -18.65
C PRO A 201 -25.45 0.71 -19.34
N GLU A 202 -26.26 1.66 -19.85
CA GLU A 202 -25.80 2.94 -20.45
C GLU A 202 -24.91 3.83 -19.54
N SER A 203 -24.58 3.38 -18.33
CA SER A 203 -23.75 4.07 -17.34
C SER A 203 -22.40 3.36 -17.22
N ASP A 204 -21.31 4.08 -17.51
CA ASP A 204 -19.93 3.63 -17.30
C ASP A 204 -19.52 3.57 -15.81
N TRP A 205 -20.47 3.74 -14.89
CA TRP A 205 -20.22 3.81 -13.45
C TRP A 205 -20.82 2.62 -12.71
N VAL A 206 -20.03 2.08 -11.78
CA VAL A 206 -20.42 1.09 -10.77
C VAL A 206 -20.13 1.65 -9.39
N TRP A 207 -20.70 1.06 -8.33
CA TRP A 207 -20.21 1.27 -6.97
C TRP A 207 -19.75 -0.05 -6.38
N GLY A 208 -18.95 0.00 -5.31
CA GLY A 208 -18.45 -1.22 -4.69
C GLY A 208 -18.34 -1.15 -3.17
N ILE A 209 -18.39 -2.31 -2.53
CA ILE A 209 -18.02 -2.52 -1.13
C ILE A 209 -16.75 -3.37 -1.12
N ALA A 210 -15.69 -2.83 -0.54
CA ALA A 210 -14.37 -3.43 -0.54
C ALA A 210 -13.93 -3.77 0.89
N PRO A 211 -14.26 -4.98 1.38
CA PRO A 211 -13.65 -5.52 2.59
C PRO A 211 -12.18 -5.82 2.33
N GLY A 212 -11.33 -5.65 3.33
CA GLY A 212 -9.96 -6.11 3.24
C GLY A 212 -9.23 -6.19 4.57
N VAL A 213 -8.23 -7.06 4.56
CA VAL A 213 -7.49 -7.48 5.75
C VAL A 213 -6.39 -6.46 6.03
N GLN A 214 -6.41 -5.89 7.23
CA GLN A 214 -5.48 -4.88 7.70
C GLN A 214 -4.31 -5.45 8.52
N LEU A 215 -4.39 -6.73 8.89
CA LEU A 215 -3.28 -7.47 9.51
C LEU A 215 -3.12 -8.85 8.84
N PRO A 216 -2.69 -8.88 7.55
CA PRO A 216 -2.47 -10.13 6.83
C PRO A 216 -1.27 -10.89 7.39
N ASN A 217 -1.29 -12.21 7.24
CA ASN A 217 -0.15 -13.09 7.50
C ASN A 217 0.60 -13.44 6.21
N SER A 218 -0.08 -13.37 5.06
CA SER A 218 0.54 -13.46 3.74
C SER A 218 1.54 -12.32 3.56
N PHE A 219 2.70 -12.68 3.01
CA PHE A 219 3.68 -11.72 2.55
C PHE A 219 4.34 -12.24 1.28
N GLY A 220 4.72 -11.30 0.44
CA GLY A 220 5.32 -11.54 -0.85
C GLY A 220 6.77 -11.07 -0.93
N SER A 221 7.22 -10.76 -2.14
CA SER A 221 8.58 -10.28 -2.38
C SER A 221 8.70 -9.26 -3.52
N VAL A 222 9.77 -8.48 -3.46
CA VAL A 222 10.28 -7.63 -4.53
C VAL A 222 11.66 -8.14 -4.92
N THR A 223 11.82 -8.56 -6.17
CA THR A 223 13.09 -9.10 -6.68
C THR A 223 13.51 -8.41 -7.97
N LEU A 224 14.82 -8.41 -8.26
CA LEU A 224 15.31 -7.87 -9.52
C LEU A 224 15.16 -8.89 -10.64
N GLN A 225 14.78 -8.41 -11.82
CA GLN A 225 14.86 -9.18 -13.07
C GLN A 225 16.25 -9.10 -13.69
N SER A 226 16.89 -7.94 -13.55
CA SER A 226 18.24 -7.68 -14.04
C SER A 226 18.90 -6.55 -13.23
N ALA A 227 20.18 -6.31 -13.51
CA ALA A 227 20.90 -5.16 -12.97
C ALA A 227 20.57 -3.83 -13.68
N ASP A 228 19.77 -3.85 -14.75
CA ASP A 228 19.38 -2.66 -15.49
C ASP A 228 18.33 -1.85 -14.72
N TYR A 229 18.64 -0.60 -14.38
CA TYR A 229 17.75 0.28 -13.64
C TYR A 229 16.47 0.65 -14.40
N ALA A 230 16.48 0.52 -15.73
CA ALA A 230 15.30 0.76 -16.56
C ALA A 230 14.28 -0.38 -16.47
N GLN A 231 14.68 -1.55 -15.95
CA GLN A 231 13.77 -2.67 -15.74
C GLN A 231 13.13 -2.60 -14.36
N HIS A 232 11.79 -2.63 -14.36
CA HIS A 232 11.03 -2.70 -13.11
C HIS A 232 11.30 -4.03 -12.38
N PRO A 233 11.30 -4.04 -11.03
CA PRO A 233 11.43 -5.28 -10.29
C PRO A 233 10.21 -6.19 -10.49
N ASN A 234 10.39 -7.49 -10.26
CA ASN A 234 9.27 -8.39 -10.07
C ASN A 234 8.62 -8.11 -8.72
N ILE A 235 7.29 -8.03 -8.71
CA ILE A 235 6.48 -7.88 -7.51
C ILE A 235 5.59 -9.11 -7.43
N ASP A 236 5.74 -9.87 -6.36
CA ASP A 236 4.87 -10.99 -6.03
C ASP A 236 4.18 -10.66 -4.70
N LEU A 237 2.87 -10.46 -4.69
CA LEU A 237 2.12 -10.01 -3.52
C LEU A 237 1.65 -11.17 -2.64
N LYS A 238 1.42 -12.35 -3.23
CA LYS A 238 0.96 -13.55 -2.55
C LYS A 238 -0.23 -13.34 -1.61
N PHE A 239 -1.15 -12.45 -2.01
CA PHE A 239 -2.43 -12.34 -1.33
C PHE A 239 -3.08 -13.71 -1.26
N ASP A 240 -3.84 -13.95 -0.19
CA ASP A 240 -4.57 -15.20 0.06
C ASP A 240 -3.74 -16.48 0.27
N GLU A 241 -2.40 -16.46 0.18
CA GLU A 241 -1.57 -17.68 0.38
C GLU A 241 -1.73 -18.29 1.79
N HIS A 242 -1.89 -17.48 2.83
CA HIS A 242 -2.11 -17.94 4.20
C HIS A 242 -3.60 -18.23 4.48
N GLU A 243 -3.89 -19.39 5.07
CA GLU A 243 -5.26 -19.84 5.36
C GLU A 243 -6.05 -18.85 6.23
N GLY A 244 -5.40 -18.30 7.27
CA GLY A 244 -6.03 -17.29 8.12
C GLY A 244 -6.42 -16.01 7.39
N ASP A 245 -5.79 -15.69 6.26
CA ASP A 245 -6.15 -14.53 5.45
C ASP A 245 -7.35 -14.87 4.57
N ARG A 246 -7.40 -16.07 3.97
CA ARG A 246 -8.56 -16.56 3.20
C ARG A 246 -9.84 -16.59 4.04
N VAL A 247 -9.76 -17.12 5.26
CA VAL A 247 -10.90 -17.16 6.19
C VAL A 247 -11.48 -15.76 6.41
N ARG A 248 -10.61 -14.76 6.64
CA ARG A 248 -11.00 -13.36 6.88
C ARG A 248 -11.51 -12.67 5.61
N LEU A 249 -10.93 -12.97 4.46
CA LEU A 249 -11.43 -12.46 3.17
C LEU A 249 -12.82 -13.01 2.85
N ARG A 250 -13.10 -14.30 3.13
CA ARG A 250 -14.45 -14.88 3.01
C ARG A 250 -15.44 -14.24 3.95
N GLU A 251 -15.05 -14.05 5.22
CA GLU A 251 -15.86 -13.35 6.22
C GLU A 251 -16.21 -11.92 5.74
N GLY A 252 -15.21 -11.18 5.27
CA GLY A 252 -15.38 -9.84 4.72
C GLY A 252 -16.29 -9.81 3.49
N ALA A 253 -16.14 -10.76 2.56
CA ALA A 253 -16.96 -10.87 1.35
C ALA A 253 -18.43 -11.16 1.69
N ARG A 254 -18.69 -12.07 2.64
CA ARG A 254 -20.04 -12.35 3.16
C ARG A 254 -20.65 -11.14 3.85
N LEU A 255 -19.87 -10.42 4.66
CA LEU A 255 -20.31 -9.18 5.26
C LEU A 255 -20.67 -8.13 4.20
N ALA A 256 -19.83 -7.95 3.19
CA ALA A 256 -20.08 -7.03 2.08
C ALA A 256 -21.36 -7.38 1.33
N TRP A 257 -21.58 -8.67 1.02
CA TRP A 257 -22.80 -9.18 0.40
C TRP A 257 -24.05 -8.85 1.23
N ASN A 258 -24.01 -9.13 2.52
CA ASN A 258 -25.12 -8.87 3.44
C ASN A 258 -25.42 -7.37 3.58
N LEU A 259 -24.39 -6.54 3.68
CA LEU A 259 -24.54 -5.09 3.73
C LEU A 259 -25.17 -4.54 2.45
N ALA A 260 -24.75 -5.03 1.28
CA ALA A 260 -25.30 -4.60 -0.01
C ALA A 260 -26.80 -4.98 -0.17
N HIS A 261 -27.18 -6.18 0.27
CA HIS A 261 -28.56 -6.70 0.15
C HIS A 261 -29.47 -6.34 1.33
N SER A 262 -29.01 -5.47 2.24
CA SER A 262 -29.81 -4.95 3.35
C SER A 262 -30.98 -4.08 2.89
N ASP A 263 -31.97 -3.88 3.76
CA ASP A 263 -33.10 -2.96 3.49
C ASP A 263 -32.59 -1.53 3.20
N GLU A 264 -31.50 -1.12 3.84
CA GLU A 264 -30.88 0.19 3.67
C GLU A 264 -30.17 0.36 2.32
N MET A 265 -29.66 -0.73 1.70
CA MET A 265 -28.79 -0.66 0.52
C MET A 265 -29.40 -1.27 -0.76
N SER A 266 -30.33 -2.21 -0.65
CA SER A 266 -30.85 -3.00 -1.78
C SER A 266 -31.47 -2.15 -2.90
N SER A 267 -32.00 -0.97 -2.58
CA SER A 267 -32.55 -0.04 -3.58
C SER A 267 -31.49 0.69 -4.43
N PHE A 268 -30.21 0.62 -4.07
CA PHE A 268 -29.11 1.33 -4.74
C PHE A 268 -28.41 0.52 -5.83
N HIS A 269 -28.75 -0.75 -6.02
CA HIS A 269 -28.20 -1.57 -7.09
C HIS A 269 -29.25 -2.39 -7.85
N GLN A 270 -28.90 -2.78 -9.07
CA GLN A 270 -29.65 -3.70 -9.92
C GLN A 270 -29.14 -5.14 -9.82
N GLY A 271 -27.96 -5.34 -9.21
CA GLY A 271 -27.31 -6.63 -9.03
C GLY A 271 -25.80 -6.47 -8.85
N ALA A 272 -25.17 -7.50 -8.29
CA ALA A 272 -23.71 -7.65 -8.30
C ALA A 272 -23.24 -8.04 -9.72
N ILE A 273 -21.97 -7.74 -10.03
CA ILE A 273 -21.42 -7.90 -11.40
C ILE A 273 -20.88 -9.31 -11.65
N ASP A 274 -20.06 -9.82 -10.74
CA ASP A 274 -19.23 -11.02 -10.96
C ASP A 274 -19.35 -12.07 -9.84
N ILE A 275 -20.33 -11.89 -8.95
CA ILE A 275 -20.60 -12.78 -7.81
C ILE A 275 -22.10 -12.88 -7.55
N ASP A 276 -22.55 -14.05 -7.07
CA ASP A 276 -23.94 -14.33 -6.71
C ASP A 276 -24.08 -15.03 -5.34
N GLN A 277 -25.31 -15.25 -4.91
CA GLN A 277 -25.62 -15.91 -3.62
C GLN A 277 -25.05 -17.33 -3.56
N GLU A 278 -25.05 -18.07 -4.68
CA GLU A 278 -24.54 -19.45 -4.71
C GLU A 278 -23.02 -19.49 -4.48
N THR A 279 -22.30 -18.51 -4.99
CA THR A 279 -20.87 -18.32 -4.74
C THR A 279 -20.60 -17.92 -3.30
N VAL A 280 -21.38 -17.00 -2.73
CA VAL A 280 -21.20 -16.51 -1.35
C VAL A 280 -21.44 -17.61 -0.31
N ASP A 281 -22.38 -18.52 -0.59
CA ASP A 281 -22.76 -19.62 0.31
C ASP A 281 -21.82 -20.83 0.24
N ASP A 282 -20.90 -20.88 -0.75
CA ASP A 282 -19.97 -21.97 -0.98
C ASP A 282 -18.52 -21.51 -0.77
N ASP A 283 -17.83 -22.11 0.21
CA ASP A 283 -16.46 -21.75 0.56
C ASP A 283 -15.47 -21.93 -0.61
N GLU A 284 -15.61 -23.00 -1.42
CA GLU A 284 -14.68 -23.27 -2.52
C GLU A 284 -14.86 -22.26 -3.66
N LYS A 285 -16.11 -21.96 -4.03
CA LYS A 285 -16.40 -20.95 -5.05
C LYS A 285 -16.01 -19.55 -4.59
N LEU A 286 -16.24 -19.24 -3.31
CA LEU A 286 -15.85 -17.95 -2.76
C LEU A 286 -14.33 -17.79 -2.74
N ASP A 287 -13.57 -18.84 -2.44
CA ASP A 287 -12.11 -18.83 -2.52
C ASP A 287 -11.62 -18.62 -3.97
N GLU A 288 -12.25 -19.25 -4.96
CA GLU A 288 -11.95 -19.00 -6.39
C GLU A 288 -12.21 -17.55 -6.80
N TRP A 289 -13.34 -16.97 -6.37
CA TRP A 289 -13.66 -15.56 -6.63
C TRP A 289 -12.68 -14.61 -5.92
N ILE A 290 -12.33 -14.89 -4.65
CA ILE A 290 -11.33 -14.12 -3.91
C ILE A 290 -9.99 -14.16 -4.65
N HIS A 291 -9.54 -15.33 -5.09
CA HIS A 291 -8.26 -15.47 -5.79
C HIS A 291 -8.23 -14.68 -7.11
N ALA A 292 -9.37 -14.63 -7.81
CA ALA A 292 -9.50 -13.90 -9.07
C ALA A 292 -9.58 -12.37 -8.89
N THR A 293 -10.08 -11.89 -7.75
CA THR A 293 -10.46 -10.47 -7.55
C THR A 293 -9.64 -9.75 -6.49
N ALA A 294 -8.93 -10.47 -5.61
CA ALA A 294 -8.12 -9.90 -4.56
C ALA A 294 -7.09 -8.93 -5.14
N THR A 295 -7.03 -7.74 -4.56
CA THR A 295 -6.20 -6.66 -5.06
C THR A 295 -5.63 -5.81 -3.93
N SER A 296 -4.66 -4.99 -4.27
CA SER A 296 -3.89 -4.17 -3.33
C SER A 296 -4.70 -2.94 -2.92
N MET A 297 -4.68 -2.58 -1.62
CA MET A 297 -5.11 -1.26 -1.14
C MET A 297 -4.10 -0.13 -1.43
N ALA A 298 -3.07 -0.41 -2.22
CA ALA A 298 -1.94 0.46 -2.48
C ALA A 298 -1.18 0.84 -1.20
N HIS A 299 -1.00 -0.13 -0.29
CA HIS A 299 -0.20 0.01 0.93
C HIS A 299 1.02 -0.93 0.96
N PRO A 300 1.85 -1.04 -0.10
CA PRO A 300 3.04 -1.88 -0.04
C PRO A 300 4.01 -1.36 1.03
N THR A 301 4.52 -2.28 1.85
CA THR A 301 5.37 -2.04 3.03
C THR A 301 6.33 -3.21 3.27
N CYS A 302 7.16 -3.09 4.31
CA CYS A 302 7.89 -4.21 4.92
C CYS A 302 9.00 -4.87 4.09
N THR A 303 9.37 -4.33 2.93
CA THR A 303 10.42 -4.92 2.10
C THR A 303 11.85 -4.66 2.57
N CYS A 304 12.06 -3.83 3.58
CA CYS A 304 13.35 -3.61 4.24
C CYS A 304 13.17 -3.61 5.77
N PRO A 305 12.68 -4.70 6.39
CA PRO A 305 12.19 -4.68 7.77
C PRO A 305 13.18 -4.09 8.78
N MET A 306 12.67 -3.23 9.66
CA MET A 306 13.40 -2.74 10.81
C MET A 306 13.50 -3.82 11.89
N GLY A 307 14.69 -4.05 12.43
CA GLY A 307 14.92 -5.05 13.47
C GLY A 307 16.37 -5.10 13.96
N SER A 308 16.62 -5.87 15.01
CA SER A 308 17.95 -5.97 15.63
C SER A 308 18.85 -7.04 15.00
N ASP A 309 18.28 -8.03 14.31
CA ASP A 309 19.03 -9.20 13.83
C ASP A 309 18.88 -9.39 12.31
N PRO A 310 19.92 -9.09 11.52
CA PRO A 310 19.91 -9.33 10.08
C PRO A 310 19.74 -10.80 9.67
N SER A 311 20.12 -11.74 10.52
CA SER A 311 19.96 -13.17 10.23
C SER A 311 18.49 -13.63 10.28
N GLU A 312 17.65 -12.89 11.00
CA GLU A 312 16.19 -13.08 11.06
C GLU A 312 15.44 -12.19 10.04
N GLY A 313 16.16 -11.54 9.12
CA GLY A 313 15.59 -10.75 8.04
C GLY A 313 15.54 -9.23 8.25
N ALA A 314 16.10 -8.71 9.35
CA ALA A 314 16.21 -7.26 9.52
C ALA A 314 17.16 -6.63 8.48
N VAL A 315 16.73 -5.54 7.85
CA VAL A 315 17.52 -4.77 6.88
C VAL A 315 18.05 -3.49 7.49
N VAL A 316 17.27 -2.86 8.38
CA VAL A 316 17.67 -1.62 9.07
C VAL A 316 17.55 -1.73 10.58
N ASP A 317 18.32 -0.91 11.30
CA ASP A 317 18.18 -0.70 12.75
C ASP A 317 16.98 0.21 13.08
N SER A 318 16.76 0.47 14.37
CA SER A 318 15.64 1.30 14.86
C SER A 318 15.66 2.76 14.39
N GLU A 319 16.76 3.22 13.81
CA GLU A 319 16.98 4.58 13.31
C GLU A 319 17.10 4.60 11.78
N GLY A 320 16.70 3.49 11.13
CA GLY A 320 16.68 3.32 9.69
C GLY A 320 18.05 3.08 9.07
N ARG A 321 19.13 2.90 9.85
CA ARG A 321 20.48 2.62 9.31
C ARG A 321 20.54 1.20 8.76
N VAL A 322 21.03 1.05 7.54
CA VAL A 322 21.16 -0.27 6.89
C VAL A 322 22.26 -1.08 7.57
N HIS A 323 21.95 -2.33 7.94
CA HIS A 323 22.90 -3.21 8.61
C HIS A 323 24.11 -3.54 7.71
N GLY A 324 25.30 -3.64 8.30
CA GLY A 324 26.52 -4.04 7.60
C GLY A 324 27.15 -2.98 6.69
N VAL A 325 26.52 -1.82 6.51
CA VAL A 325 27.04 -0.70 5.72
C VAL A 325 27.07 0.59 6.53
N GLU A 326 28.02 1.46 6.21
CA GLU A 326 28.08 2.79 6.82
C GLU A 326 27.36 3.81 5.95
N ASN A 327 26.81 4.84 6.60
CA ASN A 327 26.35 6.07 5.96
C ASN A 327 25.14 5.92 5.01
N LEU A 328 24.36 4.86 5.18
CA LEU A 328 23.14 4.60 4.42
C LEU A 328 21.96 4.38 5.36
N ARG A 329 20.86 5.07 5.11
CA ARG A 329 19.56 4.84 5.75
C ARG A 329 18.47 4.51 4.73
N VAL A 330 17.46 3.78 5.16
CA VAL A 330 16.17 3.68 4.46
C VAL A 330 15.10 4.27 5.37
N VAL A 331 14.29 5.18 4.84
CA VAL A 331 13.24 5.88 5.59
C VAL A 331 12.01 6.04 4.70
N ASP A 332 11.19 5.00 4.65
CA ASP A 332 9.89 4.97 3.99
C ASP A 332 9.09 3.74 4.46
N GLY A 333 7.96 3.42 3.83
CA GLY A 333 7.12 2.29 4.24
C GLY A 333 7.80 0.91 4.17
N SER A 334 8.93 0.75 3.47
CA SER A 334 9.70 -0.51 3.44
C SER A 334 10.19 -0.95 4.81
N ILE A 335 10.45 -0.01 5.74
CA ILE A 335 11.09 -0.34 7.02
C ILE A 335 10.14 -0.85 8.08
N MET A 336 8.82 -0.80 7.83
CA MET A 336 7.87 -1.35 8.77
C MET A 336 8.16 -2.84 8.98
N PRO A 337 8.25 -3.35 10.23
CA PRO A 337 8.47 -4.79 10.44
C PRO A 337 7.21 -5.62 10.15
N THR A 338 6.04 -4.99 10.26
CA THR A 338 4.74 -5.53 9.86
C THR A 338 3.88 -4.36 9.38
N VAL A 339 2.91 -4.64 8.51
CA VAL A 339 2.00 -3.60 8.04
C VAL A 339 1.11 -3.12 9.19
N VAL A 340 0.86 -1.81 9.24
CA VAL A 340 0.00 -1.22 10.26
C VAL A 340 -1.47 -1.43 9.91
N ARG A 341 -2.34 -1.59 10.91
CA ARG A 341 -3.81 -1.75 10.73
C ARG A 341 -4.55 -0.47 10.34
N ALA A 342 -3.98 0.32 9.43
CA ALA A 342 -4.46 1.61 8.97
C ALA A 342 -3.84 1.97 7.61
N ASN A 343 -4.37 2.98 6.92
CA ASN A 343 -3.71 3.55 5.75
C ASN A 343 -2.31 4.07 6.11
N THR A 344 -1.32 3.75 5.29
CA THR A 344 0.11 3.88 5.65
C THR A 344 0.67 5.29 5.54
N ASN A 345 -0.09 6.24 4.97
CA ASN A 345 0.39 7.60 4.69
C ASN A 345 0.89 8.34 5.94
N PHE A 346 0.10 8.38 7.02
CA PHE A 346 0.52 9.06 8.25
C PHE A 346 1.66 8.34 8.96
N THR A 347 1.69 7.00 8.92
CA THR A 347 2.80 6.22 9.47
C THR A 347 4.11 6.54 8.76
N CYS A 348 4.11 6.64 7.43
CA CYS A 348 5.28 7.06 6.66
C CYS A 348 5.75 8.47 7.03
N MET A 349 4.83 9.43 7.19
CA MET A 349 5.17 10.79 7.63
C MET A 349 5.76 10.80 9.05
N MET A 350 5.15 10.06 9.98
CA MET A 350 5.62 9.95 11.36
C MET A 350 7.03 9.35 11.43
N MET A 351 7.30 8.27 10.70
CA MET A 351 8.65 7.69 10.63
C MET A 351 9.67 8.68 10.05
N GLY A 352 9.29 9.40 8.99
CA GLY A 352 10.13 10.44 8.38
C GLY A 352 10.51 11.55 9.37
N GLU A 353 9.52 12.10 10.09
CA GLU A 353 9.73 13.11 11.14
C GLU A 353 10.63 12.58 12.26
N ARG A 354 10.36 11.35 12.72
CA ARG A 354 11.11 10.76 13.84
C ARG A 354 12.58 10.53 13.50
N VAL A 355 12.87 9.98 12.32
CA VAL A 355 14.26 9.78 11.89
C VAL A 355 14.95 11.12 11.63
N ALA A 356 14.25 12.11 11.05
CA ALA A 356 14.82 13.45 10.86
C ALA A 356 15.21 14.10 12.20
N GLU A 357 14.41 13.94 13.25
CA GLU A 357 14.72 14.41 14.61
C GLU A 357 16.02 13.77 15.15
N TRP A 358 16.15 12.44 15.04
CA TRP A 358 17.36 11.74 15.48
C TRP A 358 18.61 12.16 14.70
N MET A 359 18.48 12.29 13.38
CA MET A 359 19.58 12.77 12.54
C MET A 359 20.02 14.18 12.91
N ALA A 360 19.07 15.06 13.25
CA ALA A 360 19.39 16.41 13.69
C ALA A 360 20.15 16.45 15.03
N ALA A 361 20.01 15.42 15.88
CA ALA A 361 20.74 15.30 17.14
C ALA A 361 22.16 14.72 16.99
N GLU A 362 22.49 14.12 15.83
CA GLU A 362 23.82 13.60 15.49
C GLU A 362 24.75 14.67 14.89
N LEU A 363 24.17 15.75 14.37
CA LEU A 363 24.85 16.89 13.74
C LEU A 363 25.17 17.98 14.75
#